data_AF-A0A538C9A4-F1
#
_entry.id   AF-A0A538C9A4-F1
#
_cell.length_a   1.000
_cell.length_b   1.000
_cell.length_c   1.000
_cell.angle_alpha   90.00
_cell.angle_beta   90.00
_cell.angle_gamma   90.00
#
_symmetry.space_group_name_H-M   'P 1'
#
loop_
_entity.id
_entity.type
_entity.pdbx_description
1 polymer ?
#
loop_
_entity_poly.entity_id
_entity_poly.type
_entity_poly.pdbx_seq_one_letter_code
_entity_poly.pdbx_strand_id
1 'polypeptide(L)' 'MSASPRSPARSEPSPRVGVVLAAGRATRLGEVTDGHSKLLLRVGGLTLIERAVRMLLASGLDRVVVVVGFEGEAVAAAA' A
#
# COMPACT_ATOMS: atom_id res chain seq x y z
N MET A 1 -24.41 -46.40 2.37
CA MET A 1 -24.91 -45.05 1.99
C MET A 1 -23.68 -44.16 1.83
N SER A 2 -23.20 -44.00 0.59
CA SER A 2 -21.95 -43.28 0.29
C SER A 2 -22.24 -41.78 0.19
N ALA A 3 -21.66 -40.97 1.06
CA ALA A 3 -21.74 -39.52 0.97
C ALA A 3 -20.84 -39.07 -0.19
N SER A 4 -21.46 -38.62 -1.27
CA SER A 4 -20.77 -38.02 -2.41
C SER A 4 -19.95 -36.81 -1.94
N PRO A 5 -18.67 -36.65 -2.37
CA PRO A 5 -17.89 -35.48 -2.03
C PRO A 5 -18.55 -34.27 -2.69
N ARG A 6 -19.01 -33.32 -1.86
CA ARG A 6 -19.56 -32.05 -2.37
C ARG A 6 -18.44 -31.36 -3.13
N SER A 7 -18.63 -31.16 -4.42
CA SER A 7 -17.78 -30.32 -5.25
C SER A 7 -17.68 -28.94 -4.56
N PRO A 8 -16.48 -28.38 -4.32
CA PRO A 8 -16.39 -27.05 -3.74
C PRO A 8 -17.16 -26.09 -4.66
N ALA A 9 -18.21 -25.47 -4.13
CA ALA A 9 -18.89 -24.38 -4.80
C ALA A 9 -17.81 -23.42 -5.32
N ARG A 10 -17.88 -23.03 -6.60
CA ARG A 10 -16.91 -22.11 -7.21
C ARG A 10 -16.71 -20.93 -6.26
N SER A 11 -15.53 -20.89 -5.64
CA SER A 11 -15.16 -19.86 -4.69
C SER A 11 -15.17 -18.53 -5.45
N GLU A 12 -15.81 -17.51 -4.90
CA GLU A 12 -15.71 -16.13 -5.41
C GLU A 12 -14.24 -15.82 -5.72
N PRO A 13 -13.92 -15.13 -6.83
CA PRO A 13 -12.55 -14.80 -7.16
C PRO A 13 -11.91 -14.01 -6.00
N SER A 14 -10.75 -14.48 -5.54
CA SER A 14 -10.00 -13.81 -4.47
C SER A 14 -9.64 -12.37 -4.86
N PRO A 15 -9.69 -11.41 -3.93
CA PRO A 15 -9.39 -10.01 -4.23
C PRO A 15 -7.93 -9.83 -4.66
N ARG A 16 -7.70 -8.99 -5.66
CA ARG A 16 -6.38 -8.58 -6.14
C ARG A 16 -5.86 -7.46 -5.25
N VAL A 17 -4.82 -7.78 -4.48
CA VAL A 17 -4.25 -6.85 -3.48
C VAL A 17 -2.89 -6.33 -3.92
N GLY A 18 -2.70 -5.02 -3.89
CA GLY A 18 -1.39 -4.36 -4.02
C GLY A 18 -0.80 -4.04 -2.66
N VAL A 19 0.53 -4.06 -2.55
CA VAL A 19 1.25 -3.76 -1.30
C VAL A 19 2.22 -2.62 -1.52
N VAL A 20 2.15 -1.59 -0.67
CA VAL A 20 3.14 -0.51 -0.60
C VAL A 20 3.99 -0.70 0.65
N LEU A 21 5.30 -0.90 0.47
CA LEU A 21 6.26 -1.03 1.57
C LEU A 21 6.77 0.35 1.97
N ALA A 22 6.10 0.94 2.97
CA ALA A 22 6.29 2.30 3.45
C ALA A 22 7.04 2.39 4.80
N ALA A 23 7.79 1.35 5.17
CA ALA A 23 8.46 1.25 6.47
C ALA A 23 9.92 1.74 6.51
N GLY A 24 10.44 2.29 5.41
CA GLY A 24 11.83 2.74 5.30
C GLY A 24 12.10 4.12 5.91
N ARG A 25 13.31 4.33 6.45
CA ARG A 25 13.75 5.60 7.08
C ARG A 25 14.20 6.70 6.12
N ALA A 26 14.22 6.44 4.81
CA ALA A 26 14.60 7.43 3.79
C ALA A 26 15.98 8.12 3.94
N THR A 27 16.96 7.48 4.59
CA THR A 27 18.25 8.10 4.98
C THR A 27 19.09 8.69 3.84
N ARG A 28 19.02 8.14 2.63
CA ARG A 28 19.76 8.65 1.46
C ARG A 28 19.31 10.04 1.00
N LEU A 29 18.07 10.44 1.33
CA LEU A 29 17.52 11.76 1.03
C LEU A 29 17.48 12.68 2.26
N GLY A 30 18.19 12.32 3.34
CA GLY A 30 18.08 12.99 4.63
C GLY A 30 18.29 14.50 4.59
N GLU A 31 19.20 15.01 3.75
CA GLU A 31 19.44 16.45 3.57
C GLU A 31 18.24 17.18 2.92
N VAL A 32 17.49 16.48 2.07
CA VAL A 32 16.31 17.04 1.38
C VAL A 32 15.05 16.89 2.24
N THR A 33 14.99 15.84 3.05
CA THR A 33 13.82 15.55 3.90
C THR A 33 13.96 16.07 5.31
N ASP A 34 15.08 16.70 5.66
CA ASP A 34 15.42 17.09 7.04
C ASP A 34 15.27 15.91 8.02
N GLY A 35 15.70 14.71 7.59
CA GLY A 35 15.57 13.48 8.36
C GLY A 35 14.16 12.85 8.41
N HIS A 36 13.13 13.51 7.86
CA HIS A 36 11.77 12.96 7.78
C HIS A 36 11.64 11.90 6.68
N SER A 37 10.54 11.14 6.73
CA SER A 37 10.20 10.16 5.72
C SER A 37 10.00 10.82 4.35
N LYS A 38 10.77 10.37 3.34
CA LYS A 38 10.58 10.84 1.96
C LYS A 38 9.16 10.67 1.43
N LEU A 39 8.39 9.75 2.02
CA LEU A 39 7.03 9.45 1.60
C LEU A 39 6.09 10.65 1.77
N LEU A 40 6.41 11.54 2.70
CA LEU A 40 5.67 12.78 2.97
C LEU A 40 6.05 13.92 2.03
N LEU A 41 7.13 13.80 1.26
CA LEU A 41 7.53 14.82 0.29
C LEU A 41 6.44 15.01 -0.76
N ARG A 42 6.16 16.28 -1.07
CA ARG A 42 5.20 16.65 -2.10
C ARG A 42 5.89 16.90 -3.43
N VAL A 43 5.41 16.24 -4.49
CA VAL A 43 5.84 16.48 -5.86
C VAL A 43 4.59 16.66 -6.71
N GLY A 44 4.45 17.81 -7.37
CA GLY A 44 3.24 18.15 -8.13
C GLY A 44 1.97 18.13 -7.27
N GLY A 45 2.05 18.64 -6.04
CA GLY A 45 0.91 18.77 -5.12
C GLY A 45 0.59 17.53 -4.26
N LEU A 46 0.99 16.32 -4.68
CA LEU A 46 0.70 15.06 -3.98
C LEU A 46 1.90 14.57 -3.18
N THR A 47 1.66 13.92 -2.05
CA THR A 47 2.71 13.18 -1.34
C THR A 47 3.16 11.97 -2.19
N LEU A 48 4.38 11.49 -1.97
CA LEU A 48 4.85 10.30 -2.68
C LEU A 48 4.04 9.05 -2.32
N ILE A 49 3.57 8.94 -1.06
CA ILE A 49 2.71 7.82 -0.65
C ILE A 49 1.33 7.88 -1.29
N GLU A 50 0.68 9.05 -1.27
CA GLU A 50 -0.62 9.26 -1.94
C GLU A 50 -0.53 8.91 -3.43
N ARG A 51 0.54 9.36 -4.09
CA ARG A 51 0.79 9.04 -5.50
C ARG A 51 0.88 7.53 -5.74
N ALA A 52 1.62 6.81 -4.90
CA ALA A 52 1.78 5.36 -5.04
C ALA A 52 0.46 4.61 -4.83
N VAL A 53 -0.32 4.98 -3.81
CA VAL A 53 -1.64 4.40 -3.53
C VAL A 53 -2.60 4.65 -4.68
N ARG A 54 -2.71 5.90 -5.16
CA ARG A 54 -3.57 6.25 -6.30
C ARG A 54 -3.19 5.49 -7.57
N MET A 55 -1.90 5.34 -7.87
CA MET A 55 -1.44 4.57 -9.03
C MET A 55 -1.83 3.09 -8.93
N LEU A 56 -1.71 2.49 -7.75
CA LEU A 56 -2.13 1.09 -7.53
C LEU A 56 -3.64 0.92 -7.67
N LEU A 57 -4.44 1.80 -7.07
CA LEU A 57 -5.91 1.76 -7.21
C LEU A 57 -6.34 1.94 -8.67
N ALA A 58 -5.71 2.86 -9.40
CA ALA A 58 -5.97 3.07 -10.83
C ALA A 58 -5.63 1.86 -11.71
N SER A 59 -4.82 0.90 -11.22
CA SER A 59 -4.48 -0.32 -11.95
C SER A 59 -5.55 -1.43 -11.89
N GLY A 60 -6.68 -1.17 -11.22
CA GLY A 60 -7.79 -2.12 -11.09
C GLY A 60 -7.57 -3.16 -9.99
N LEU A 61 -6.88 -2.78 -8.92
CA LEU A 61 -6.76 -3.59 -7.70
C LEU A 61 -7.98 -3.37 -6.81
N ASP A 62 -8.46 -4.44 -6.19
CA ASP A 62 -9.60 -4.40 -5.26
C ASP A 62 -9.22 -3.75 -3.93
N ARG A 63 -7.93 -3.85 -3.56
CA ARG A 63 -7.41 -3.33 -2.30
C ARG A 63 -5.93 -2.96 -2.40
N VAL A 64 -5.54 -1.93 -1.65
CA VAL A 64 -4.14 -1.60 -1.37
C VAL A 64 -3.88 -1.75 0.12
N VAL A 65 -2.76 -2.38 0.48
CA VAL A 65 -2.26 -2.50 1.84
C VAL A 65 -0.97 -1.70 1.94
N VAL A 66 -0.93 -0.74 2.86
CA VAL A 66 0.27 0.07 3.13
C VAL A 66 0.92 -0.45 4.41
N VAL A 67 2.15 -0.92 4.29
CA VAL A 67 2.95 -1.38 5.44
C VAL A 67 3.78 -0.20 5.95
N VAL A 68 3.41 0.34 7.10
CA VAL A 68 4.05 1.53 7.68
C VAL A 68 5.14 1.16 8.70
N GLY A 69 6.05 2.10 8.94
CA GLY A 69 7.16 1.95 9.89
C GLY A 69 7.58 3.30 10.48
N PHE A 70 8.76 3.81 10.09
CA PHE A 70 9.21 5.13 10.52
C PHE A 70 8.19 6.22 10.17
N GLU A 71 7.84 7.06 11.15
CA GLU A 71 6.77 8.07 11.04
C GLU A 71 5.42 7.51 10.56
N GLY A 72 5.11 6.27 10.94
CA GLY A 72 4.01 5.49 10.39
C GLY A 72 2.63 6.17 10.48
N GLU A 73 2.34 6.90 11.57
CA GLU A 73 1.08 7.65 11.71
C GLU A 73 0.95 8.76 10.66
N ALA A 74 2.01 9.55 10.46
CA ALA A 74 2.01 10.62 9.47
C ALA A 74 1.93 10.04 8.04
N VAL A 75 2.63 8.93 7.80
CA VAL A 75 2.59 8.22 6.51
C VAL A 75 1.21 7.64 6.25
N ALA A 76 0.56 7.04 7.25
CA ALA A 76 -0.79 6.48 7.13
C ALA A 76 -1.83 7.57 6.87
N ALA A 77 -1.72 8.73 7.55
CA ALA A 77 -2.62 9.86 7.33
C ALA A 77 -2.46 10.50 5.94
N ALA A 78 -1.30 10.33 5.31
CA ALA A 78 -0.98 10.91 4.00
C ALA A 78 -1.17 9.94 2.81
N ALA A 79 -1.50 8.68 3.08
CA ALA A 79 -1.66 7.60 2.08
C ALA A 79 -3.03 7.62 1.40
#